data_AF-A0A963V3L9-F1
#
_entry.id   AF-A0A963V3L9-F1
#
_cell.length_a   1.000
_cell.length_b   1.000
_cell.length_c   1.000
_cell.angle_alpha   90.00
_cell.angle_beta   90.00
_cell.angle_gamma   90.00
#
_symmetry.space_group_name_H-M   'P 1'
#
loop_
_entity.id
_entity.type
_entity.pdbx_description
1 polymer ?
#
loop_
_entity_poly.entity_id
_entity_poly.type
_entity_poly.pdbx_seq_one_letter_code
_entity_poly.pdbx_strand_id
1 'polypeptide(L)'
;MLTAETDDRYHYGVIARALRQIDAEGGTGLALDTLAARLSMSPAHFQRVFSRWVGVSPKRYQQYLTIGHARQLLSERFTVLDTATETGLSGSGRLHDLFLRWEAMSPGEYARAGSGLDIRYGWFPSPFGEALAMATDRGLCGLAFTEECGRDAAFADLTGRWPQAVFREDAGAVAPWAEAALGQRGETRLHMIGAPFQIKVWEALLRVPSGHV
;
A
#
# COMPACT_ATOMS: atom_id res chain seq x y z
N MET A 1 -40.33 -5.62 10.03
CA MET A 1 -39.63 -4.45 9.44
C MET A 1 -39.03 -3.56 10.54
N LEU A 2 -39.79 -3.15 11.56
CA LEU A 2 -39.30 -2.33 12.69
C LEU A 2 -38.13 -2.91 13.52
N THR A 3 -38.03 -4.24 13.65
CA THR A 3 -36.97 -4.91 14.43
C THR A 3 -35.60 -4.88 13.72
N ALA A 4 -35.57 -4.97 12.39
CA ALA A 4 -34.33 -4.90 11.61
C ALA A 4 -33.76 -3.47 11.58
N GLU A 5 -34.61 -2.45 11.41
CA GLU A 5 -34.18 -1.04 11.45
C GLU A 5 -33.66 -0.61 12.83
N THR A 6 -34.24 -1.15 13.90
CA THR A 6 -33.78 -0.87 15.28
C THR A 6 -32.45 -1.57 15.59
N ASP A 7 -32.27 -2.80 15.09
CA ASP A 7 -31.02 -3.57 15.21
C ASP A 7 -29.88 -2.90 14.42
N ASP A 8 -30.16 -2.36 13.25
CA ASP A 8 -29.17 -1.62 12.45
C ASP A 8 -28.77 -0.30 13.09
N ARG A 9 -29.72 0.46 13.68
CA ARG A 9 -29.41 1.70 14.39
C ARG A 9 -28.58 1.45 15.67
N TYR A 10 -28.88 0.36 16.38
CA TYR A 10 -28.09 -0.08 17.53
C TYR A 10 -26.66 -0.46 17.11
N HIS A 11 -26.53 -1.36 16.13
CA HIS A 11 -25.23 -1.81 15.66
C HIS A 11 -24.39 -0.68 15.07
N TYR A 12 -24.99 0.26 14.33
CA TYR A 12 -24.31 1.47 13.88
C TYR A 12 -23.68 2.25 15.05
N GLY A 13 -24.45 2.51 16.11
CA GLY A 13 -23.96 3.21 17.30
C GLY A 13 -22.85 2.46 18.02
N VAL A 14 -22.95 1.14 18.11
CA VAL A 14 -21.92 0.27 18.70
C VAL A 14 -20.63 0.31 17.88
N ILE A 15 -20.71 0.17 16.55
CA ILE A 15 -19.53 0.20 15.67
C ILE A 15 -18.88 1.59 15.67
N ALA A 16 -19.67 2.67 15.66
CA ALA A 16 -19.12 4.03 15.78
C ALA A 16 -18.35 4.23 17.10
N ARG A 17 -18.84 3.66 18.21
CA ARG A 17 -18.11 3.65 19.49
C ARG A 17 -16.84 2.80 19.43
N ALA A 18 -16.92 1.64 18.78
CA ALA A 18 -15.77 0.75 18.61
C ALA A 18 -14.62 1.44 17.86
N LEU A 19 -14.94 2.11 16.74
CA LEU A 19 -13.98 2.87 15.95
C LEU A 19 -13.31 3.96 16.80
N ARG A 20 -14.11 4.78 17.52
CA ARG A 20 -13.55 5.80 18.43
C ARG A 20 -12.62 5.24 19.50
N GLN A 21 -12.91 4.05 20.05
CA GLN A 21 -12.03 3.42 21.03
C GLN A 21 -10.72 2.94 20.41
N ILE A 22 -10.78 2.39 19.20
CA ILE A 22 -9.58 1.95 18.46
C ILE A 22 -8.72 3.17 18.07
N ASP A 23 -9.34 4.25 17.61
CA ASP A 23 -8.66 5.48 17.20
C ASP A 23 -8.00 6.19 18.39
N ALA A 24 -8.69 6.26 19.54
CA ALA A 24 -8.16 6.89 20.75
C ALA A 24 -6.91 6.20 21.30
N GLU A 25 -6.75 4.90 21.04
CA GLU A 25 -5.58 4.12 21.44
C GLU A 25 -4.52 4.05 20.32
N GLY A 26 -4.68 4.81 19.24
CA GLY A 26 -3.65 4.98 18.20
C GLY A 26 -3.29 3.71 17.44
N GLY A 27 -4.20 2.72 17.42
CA GLY A 27 -3.91 1.40 16.86
C GLY A 27 -2.97 0.53 17.70
N THR A 28 -2.66 0.91 18.95
CA THR A 28 -2.05 -0.02 19.91
C THR A 28 -3.01 -1.19 20.12
N GLY A 29 -2.49 -2.40 19.97
CA GLY A 29 -3.29 -3.59 19.68
C GLY A 29 -4.23 -4.01 20.80
N LEU A 30 -5.41 -3.40 20.89
CA LEU A 30 -6.48 -3.84 21.76
C LEU A 30 -6.90 -5.26 21.38
N ALA A 31 -6.81 -6.18 22.34
CA ALA A 31 -7.32 -7.52 22.16
C ALA A 31 -8.82 -7.47 21.82
N LEU A 32 -9.24 -8.35 20.91
CA LEU A 32 -10.64 -8.46 20.47
C LEU A 32 -11.58 -8.63 21.66
N ASP A 33 -11.16 -9.42 22.65
CA ASP A 33 -11.93 -9.71 23.86
C ASP A 33 -12.14 -8.45 24.71
N THR A 34 -11.12 -7.59 24.82
CA THR A 34 -11.20 -6.32 25.53
C THR A 34 -12.17 -5.37 24.85
N LEU A 35 -12.10 -5.24 23.52
CA LEU A 35 -13.03 -4.41 22.74
C LEU A 35 -14.47 -4.91 22.87
N ALA A 36 -14.67 -6.22 22.73
CA ALA A 36 -15.99 -6.84 22.83
C ALA A 36 -16.58 -6.64 24.24
N ALA A 37 -15.78 -6.84 25.29
CA ALA A 37 -16.21 -6.63 26.67
C ALA A 37 -16.62 -5.17 26.95
N ARG A 38 -15.84 -4.19 26.47
CA ARG A 38 -16.16 -2.75 26.59
C ARG A 38 -17.45 -2.33 25.87
N LEU A 39 -17.88 -3.14 24.89
CA LEU A 39 -19.11 -2.93 24.12
C LEU A 39 -20.24 -3.87 24.55
N SER A 40 -20.04 -4.65 25.63
CA SER A 40 -21.00 -5.62 26.15
C SER A 40 -21.43 -6.67 25.12
N MET A 41 -20.49 -7.13 24.28
CA MET A 41 -20.69 -8.16 23.26
C MET A 41 -19.77 -9.35 23.48
N SER A 42 -20.16 -10.53 22.98
CA SER A 42 -19.21 -11.62 22.83
C SER A 42 -18.21 -11.33 21.70
N PRO A 43 -16.96 -11.81 21.78
CA PRO A 43 -15.93 -11.56 20.75
C PRO A 43 -16.36 -12.00 19.35
N ALA A 44 -16.99 -13.17 19.23
CA ALA A 44 -17.46 -13.71 17.96
C ALA A 44 -18.58 -12.87 17.35
N HIS A 45 -19.51 -12.37 18.18
CA HIS A 45 -20.58 -11.49 17.71
C HIS A 45 -20.03 -10.14 17.27
N PHE A 46 -19.19 -9.51 18.11
CA PHE A 46 -18.55 -8.24 17.80
C PHE A 46 -17.74 -8.32 16.49
N GLN A 47 -16.90 -9.34 16.30
CA GLN A 47 -16.14 -9.51 15.07
C GLN A 47 -17.03 -9.57 13.83
N ARG A 48 -18.15 -10.31 13.90
CA ARG A 48 -19.08 -10.45 12.78
C ARG A 48 -19.78 -9.13 12.46
N VAL A 49 -20.30 -8.45 13.47
CA VAL A 49 -20.99 -7.16 13.31
C VAL A 49 -20.02 -6.10 12.80
N PHE A 50 -18.82 -6.01 13.39
CA PHE A 50 -17.79 -5.07 12.95
C PHE A 50 -17.40 -5.33 11.50
N SER A 51 -17.11 -6.58 11.12
CA SER A 51 -16.72 -6.90 9.74
C SER A 51 -17.83 -6.63 8.74
N ARG A 52 -19.10 -6.81 9.14
CA ARG A 52 -20.26 -6.49 8.29
C ARG A 52 -20.37 -5.00 8.00
N TRP A 53 -20.14 -4.15 9.00
CA TRP A 53 -20.28 -2.70 8.88
C TRP A 53 -19.04 -1.99 8.33
N VAL A 54 -17.84 -2.44 8.72
CA VAL A 54 -16.56 -1.81 8.36
C VAL A 54 -15.92 -2.47 7.13
N GLY A 55 -16.36 -3.67 6.74
CA GLY A 55 -15.83 -4.43 5.61
C GLY A 55 -14.53 -5.19 5.90
N VAL A 56 -13.88 -4.93 7.04
CA VAL A 56 -12.67 -5.63 7.50
C VAL A 56 -12.80 -6.03 8.97
N SER A 57 -12.01 -7.03 9.40
CA SER A 57 -12.00 -7.43 10.81
C SER A 57 -11.38 -6.36 11.71
N PRO A 58 -11.73 -6.30 13.01
CA PRO A 58 -11.14 -5.35 13.95
C PRO A 58 -9.61 -5.37 13.97
N LYS A 59 -9.03 -6.58 13.92
CA LYS A 59 -7.57 -6.77 13.87
C LYS A 59 -6.94 -6.17 12.61
N ARG A 60 -7.56 -6.35 11.44
CA ARG A 60 -7.06 -5.77 10.18
C ARG A 60 -7.17 -4.25 10.20
N TYR A 61 -8.26 -3.71 10.76
CA TYR A 61 -8.44 -2.28 10.92
C TYR A 61 -7.35 -1.67 11.82
N GLN A 62 -7.09 -2.26 13.00
CA GLN A 62 -5.99 -1.84 13.87
C GLN A 62 -4.64 -1.90 13.14
N GLN A 63 -4.32 -3.01 12.45
CA GLN A 63 -3.08 -3.13 11.67
C GLN A 63 -2.94 -2.03 10.61
N TYR A 64 -4.05 -1.62 9.99
CA TYR A 64 -4.07 -0.53 9.01
C TYR A 64 -3.77 0.83 9.66
N LEU A 65 -4.29 1.08 10.86
CA LEU A 65 -3.94 2.28 11.62
C LEU A 65 -2.46 2.24 12.07
N THR A 66 -1.99 1.09 12.53
CA THR A 66 -0.59 0.89 12.94
C THR A 66 0.37 1.14 11.78
N ILE A 67 0.10 0.65 10.57
CA ILE A 67 0.96 0.94 9.39
C ILE A 67 0.91 2.43 9.04
N GLY A 68 -0.28 3.05 9.13
CA GLY A 68 -0.45 4.48 8.91
C GLY A 68 0.47 5.31 9.81
N HIS A 69 0.43 5.04 11.11
CA HIS A 69 1.27 5.69 12.10
C HIS A 69 2.76 5.38 11.89
N ALA A 70 3.11 4.12 11.61
CA ALA A 70 4.50 3.73 11.34
C ALA A 70 5.11 4.48 10.16
N ARG A 71 4.34 4.67 9.07
CA ARG A 71 4.78 5.43 7.90
C ARG A 71 5.12 6.87 8.23
N GLN A 72 4.26 7.52 9.03
CA GLN A 72 4.50 8.89 9.49
C GLN A 72 5.79 8.98 10.29
N LEU A 73 5.99 8.10 11.28
CA LEU A 73 7.20 8.09 12.11
C LEU A 73 8.48 7.87 11.28
N LEU A 74 8.45 6.94 10.31
CA LEU A 74 9.59 6.70 9.44
C LEU A 74 9.88 7.90 8.52
N SER A 75 8.85 8.61 8.04
CA SER A 75 9.05 9.86 7.30
C SER A 75 9.64 10.99 8.16
N GLU A 76 9.35 10.97 9.45
CA GLU A 76 9.92 11.87 10.47
C GLU A 76 11.31 11.41 10.96
N ARG A 77 11.92 10.44 10.27
CA ARG A 77 13.28 9.91 10.49
C ARG A 77 13.48 9.14 11.79
N PHE A 78 12.42 8.57 12.37
CA PHE A 78 12.56 7.60 13.46
C PHE A 78 13.30 6.36 12.97
N THR A 79 14.06 5.72 13.87
CA THR A 79 14.66 4.41 13.53
C THR A 79 13.57 3.35 13.42
N VAL A 80 13.87 2.24 12.74
CA VAL A 80 12.93 1.10 12.65
C VAL A 80 12.61 0.53 14.04
N LEU A 81 13.57 0.59 14.98
CA LEU A 81 13.36 0.15 16.35
C LEU A 81 12.41 1.09 17.10
N ASP A 82 12.68 2.40 17.07
CA ASP A 82 11.85 3.39 17.75
C ASP A 82 10.44 3.38 17.18
N THR A 83 10.30 3.29 15.86
CA THR A 83 9.00 3.16 15.18
C THR A 83 8.23 1.94 15.69
N ALA A 84 8.89 0.80 15.88
CA ALA A 84 8.22 -0.39 16.41
C ALA A 84 7.74 -0.17 17.86
N THR A 85 8.53 0.50 18.68
CA THR A 85 8.17 0.84 20.07
C THR A 85 7.00 1.83 20.11
N GLU A 86 7.07 2.93 19.38
CA GLU A 86 6.03 3.98 19.34
C GLU A 86 4.70 3.49 18.76
N THR A 87 4.73 2.49 17.88
CA THR A 87 3.52 1.86 17.34
C THR A 87 2.97 0.74 18.22
N GLY A 88 3.56 0.51 19.40
CA GLY A 88 3.14 -0.52 20.36
C GLY A 88 3.38 -1.96 19.88
N LEU A 89 4.28 -2.15 18.91
CA LEU A 89 4.67 -3.48 18.44
C LEU A 89 5.72 -4.09 19.37
N SER A 90 5.72 -5.41 19.46
CA SER A 90 6.66 -6.15 20.32
C SER A 90 8.12 -6.14 19.82
N GLY A 91 8.43 -5.39 18.77
CA GLY A 91 9.76 -5.28 18.18
C GLY A 91 9.77 -5.08 16.67
N SER A 92 10.96 -4.77 16.14
CA SER A 92 11.19 -4.47 14.71
C SER A 92 10.79 -5.59 13.75
N GLY A 93 10.86 -6.85 14.19
CA GLY A 93 10.39 -8.00 13.39
C GLY A 93 8.88 -7.94 13.11
N ARG A 94 8.06 -7.52 14.09
CA ARG A 94 6.61 -7.34 13.87
C ARG A 94 6.32 -6.18 12.93
N LEU A 95 7.10 -5.11 13.03
CA LEU A 95 6.99 -3.99 12.10
C LEU A 95 7.34 -4.43 10.68
N HIS A 96 8.39 -5.22 10.53
CA HIS A 96 8.78 -5.81 9.25
C HIS A 96 7.68 -6.68 8.63
N ASP A 97 7.11 -7.62 9.40
CA ASP A 97 5.99 -8.46 8.95
C ASP A 97 4.78 -7.62 8.49
N LEU A 98 4.51 -6.52 9.20
CA LEU A 98 3.39 -5.64 8.94
C LEU A 98 3.62 -4.83 7.65
N PHE A 99 4.83 -4.32 7.44
CA PHE A 99 5.24 -3.65 6.21
C PHE A 99 5.24 -4.59 4.99
N LEU A 100 5.75 -5.83 5.11
CA LEU A 100 5.65 -6.80 4.03
C LEU A 100 4.19 -7.12 3.68
N ARG A 101 3.32 -7.21 4.69
CA ARG A 101 1.88 -7.48 4.52
C ARG A 101 1.09 -6.32 3.94
N TRP A 102 1.51 -5.07 4.15
CA TRP A 102 0.71 -3.89 3.81
C TRP A 102 1.36 -2.92 2.84
N GLU A 103 2.67 -2.96 2.62
CA GLU A 103 3.44 -2.05 1.75
C GLU A 103 4.39 -2.77 0.78
N ALA A 104 4.42 -4.11 0.81
CA ALA A 104 5.29 -5.00 0.00
C ALA A 104 6.77 -4.60 -0.08
N MET A 105 7.24 -3.86 0.92
CA MET A 105 8.62 -3.44 1.09
C MET A 105 8.97 -3.48 2.57
N SER A 106 10.26 -3.49 2.91
CA SER A 106 10.67 -3.41 4.32
C SER A 106 10.49 -2.00 4.89
N PRO A 107 10.35 -1.85 6.23
CA PRO A 107 10.30 -0.52 6.87
C PRO A 107 11.51 0.35 6.54
N GLY A 108 12.71 -0.27 6.43
CA GLY A 108 13.93 0.45 6.08
C GLY A 108 14.01 0.85 4.59
N GLU A 109 13.38 0.11 3.69
CA GLU A 109 13.20 0.57 2.30
C GLU A 109 12.21 1.73 2.22
N TYR A 110 11.12 1.67 2.98
CA TYR A 110 10.16 2.77 3.09
C TYR A 110 10.81 4.03 3.66
N ALA A 111 11.51 3.93 4.80
CA ALA A 111 12.17 5.05 5.45
C ALA A 111 13.24 5.73 4.60
N ARG A 112 13.90 4.97 3.71
CA ARG A 112 14.86 5.54 2.76
C ARG A 112 14.17 6.37 1.68
N ALA A 113 12.89 6.16 1.39
CA ALA A 113 12.12 6.92 0.40
C ALA A 113 12.81 7.04 -0.98
N GLY A 114 13.56 6.00 -1.37
CA GLY A 114 14.38 5.98 -2.59
C GLY A 114 15.83 6.44 -2.43
N SER A 115 16.25 6.87 -1.23
CA SER A 115 17.64 7.24 -0.93
C SER A 115 18.60 6.10 -1.27
N GLY A 116 19.55 6.39 -2.16
CA GLY A 116 20.52 5.44 -2.67
C GLY A 116 20.04 4.61 -3.87
N LEU A 117 18.82 4.83 -4.37
CA LEU A 117 18.38 4.31 -5.66
C LEU A 117 18.81 5.27 -6.78
N ASP A 118 19.52 4.72 -7.76
CA ASP A 118 19.74 5.34 -9.06
C ASP A 118 18.64 4.82 -9.99
N ILE A 119 17.71 5.71 -10.37
CA ILE A 119 16.60 5.41 -11.25
C ILE A 119 16.93 5.99 -12.62
N ARG A 120 17.14 5.09 -13.59
CA ARG A 120 17.32 5.45 -14.99
C ARG A 120 15.96 5.55 -15.66
N TYR A 121 15.80 6.52 -16.55
CA TYR A 121 14.54 6.69 -17.29
C TYR A 121 14.76 6.98 -18.77
N GLY A 122 13.73 6.76 -19.56
CA GLY A 122 13.67 7.10 -20.97
C GLY A 122 12.24 7.16 -21.50
N TRP A 123 12.10 7.71 -22.69
CA TRP A 123 10.83 7.87 -23.40
C TRP A 123 10.77 6.91 -24.58
N PHE A 124 9.69 6.15 -24.68
CA PHE A 124 9.56 5.04 -25.64
C PHE A 124 8.24 5.11 -26.39
N PRO A 125 8.20 4.80 -27.69
CA PRO A 125 6.95 4.65 -28.41
C PRO A 125 6.17 3.43 -27.87
N SER A 126 4.85 3.56 -27.78
CA SER A 126 3.97 2.46 -27.35
C SER A 126 2.65 2.47 -28.13
N PRO A 127 1.83 1.40 -28.04
CA PRO A 127 0.47 1.39 -28.60
C PRO A 127 -0.47 2.46 -28.03
N PHE A 128 -0.12 3.07 -26.89
CA PHE A 128 -0.90 4.10 -26.18
C PHE A 128 -0.16 5.46 -26.20
N GLY A 129 0.51 5.75 -27.31
CA GLY A 129 1.34 6.95 -27.45
C GLY A 129 2.71 6.80 -26.79
N GLU A 130 3.39 7.93 -26.54
CA GLU A 130 4.70 7.92 -25.91
C GLU A 130 4.60 7.55 -24.42
N ALA A 131 5.44 6.62 -23.99
CA ALA A 131 5.52 6.13 -22.62
C ALA A 131 6.83 6.55 -21.95
N LEU A 132 6.74 6.97 -20.69
CA LEU A 132 7.86 7.10 -19.78
C LEU A 132 8.10 5.75 -19.11
N ALA A 133 9.31 5.21 -19.20
CA ALA A 133 9.71 4.04 -18.43
C ALA A 133 10.86 4.40 -17.47
N MET A 134 10.79 3.88 -16.24
CA MET A 134 11.79 4.06 -15.19
C MET A 134 12.28 2.71 -14.66
N ALA A 135 13.57 2.55 -14.46
CA ALA A 135 14.16 1.33 -13.97
C ALA A 135 15.23 1.56 -12.89
N THR A 136 15.32 0.62 -11.96
CA THR A 136 16.52 0.42 -11.12
C THR A 136 17.33 -0.73 -11.69
N ASP A 137 18.48 -1.05 -11.06
CA ASP A 137 19.25 -2.26 -11.40
C ASP A 137 18.47 -3.58 -11.15
N ARG A 138 17.29 -3.52 -10.51
CA ARG A 138 16.41 -4.67 -10.27
C ARG A 138 15.35 -4.87 -11.37
N GLY A 139 15.10 -3.85 -12.21
CA GLY A 139 14.07 -3.87 -13.27
C GLY A 139 13.20 -2.61 -13.30
N LEU A 140 12.12 -2.64 -14.09
CA LEU A 140 11.18 -1.52 -14.21
C LEU A 140 10.51 -1.24 -12.86
N CYS A 141 10.56 0.02 -12.45
CA CYS A 141 9.93 0.53 -11.23
C CYS A 141 8.85 1.57 -11.50
N GLY A 142 8.68 1.99 -12.77
CA GLY A 142 7.63 2.91 -13.19
C GLY A 142 7.38 2.85 -14.70
N LEU A 143 6.11 3.00 -15.08
CA LEU A 143 5.65 3.15 -16.45
C LEU A 143 4.47 4.13 -16.45
N ALA A 144 4.48 5.11 -17.34
CA ALA A 144 3.38 6.07 -17.51
C ALA A 144 3.20 6.41 -18.99
N PHE A 145 1.97 6.66 -19.42
CA PHE A 145 1.64 7.07 -20.79
C PHE A 145 1.38 8.57 -20.81
N THR A 146 1.98 9.28 -21.77
CA THR A 146 1.98 10.76 -21.80
C THR A 146 0.83 11.34 -22.61
N GLU A 147 0.08 10.51 -23.34
CA GLU A 147 -0.90 10.98 -24.33
C GLU A 147 -2.03 11.82 -23.71
N GLU A 148 -2.44 11.51 -22.48
CA GLU A 148 -3.50 12.23 -21.77
C GLU A 148 -2.99 13.34 -20.85
N CYS A 149 -1.86 13.15 -20.18
CA CYS A 149 -1.38 14.03 -19.11
C CYS A 149 -0.13 14.86 -19.47
N GLY A 150 0.57 14.52 -20.55
CA GLY A 150 1.83 15.13 -20.96
C GLY A 150 3.05 14.61 -20.20
N ARG A 151 4.25 14.90 -20.74
CA ARG A 151 5.53 14.46 -20.17
C ARG A 151 5.76 14.94 -18.75
N ASP A 152 5.51 16.22 -18.48
CA ASP A 152 5.81 16.84 -17.19
C ASP A 152 4.99 16.22 -16.06
N ALA A 153 3.69 16.00 -16.29
CA ALA A 153 2.81 15.37 -15.32
C ALA A 153 3.18 13.89 -15.09
N ALA A 154 3.47 13.15 -16.17
CA ALA A 154 3.90 11.76 -16.08
C ALA A 154 5.22 11.63 -15.28
N PHE A 155 6.18 12.53 -15.51
CA PHE A 155 7.45 12.54 -14.80
C PHE A 155 7.25 12.91 -13.32
N ALA A 156 6.44 13.94 -13.02
CA ALA A 156 6.14 14.34 -11.65
C ALA A 156 5.43 13.23 -10.85
N ASP A 157 4.47 12.52 -11.45
CA ASP A 157 3.78 11.40 -10.80
C ASP A 157 4.75 10.25 -10.46
N LEU A 158 5.58 9.82 -11.42
CA LEU A 158 6.49 8.70 -11.20
C LEU A 158 7.63 9.05 -10.23
N THR A 159 8.18 10.27 -10.32
CA THR A 159 9.24 10.72 -9.39
C THR A 159 8.73 10.94 -7.97
N GLY A 160 7.47 11.37 -7.80
CA GLY A 160 6.83 11.55 -6.49
C GLY A 160 6.76 10.26 -5.66
N ARG A 161 6.83 9.08 -6.30
CA ARG A 161 6.86 7.77 -5.62
C ARG A 161 8.23 7.45 -5.01
N TRP A 162 9.29 8.14 -5.45
CA TRP A 162 10.68 7.95 -5.01
C TRP A 162 11.36 9.29 -4.72
N PRO A 163 10.85 10.06 -3.73
CA PRO A 163 11.22 11.47 -3.56
C PRO A 163 12.70 11.70 -3.19
N GLN A 164 13.44 10.67 -2.76
CA GLN A 164 14.86 10.74 -2.43
C GLN A 164 15.75 9.95 -3.40
N ALA A 165 15.21 9.45 -4.51
CA ALA A 165 16.00 8.79 -5.54
C ALA A 165 16.75 9.79 -6.43
N VAL A 166 17.82 9.31 -7.06
CA VAL A 166 18.54 10.05 -8.10
C VAL A 166 17.99 9.62 -9.45
N PHE A 167 17.48 10.55 -10.23
CA PHE A 167 16.94 10.27 -11.57
C PHE A 167 17.94 10.65 -12.65
N ARG A 168 18.19 9.75 -13.60
CA ARG A 168 19.09 9.99 -14.74
C ARG A 168 18.43 9.55 -16.04
N GLU A 169 18.49 10.42 -17.04
CA GLU A 169 18.06 10.03 -18.38
C GLU A 169 19.11 9.11 -18.99
N ASP A 170 18.73 7.85 -19.20
CA ASP A 170 19.55 6.82 -19.82
C ASP A 170 18.60 5.81 -20.47
N ALA A 171 18.04 6.21 -21.62
CA ALA A 171 17.11 5.38 -22.35
C ALA A 171 17.74 4.04 -22.77
N GLY A 172 19.05 4.00 -23.02
CA GLY A 172 19.75 2.78 -23.41
C GLY A 172 19.73 1.71 -22.31
N ALA A 173 19.91 2.10 -21.05
CA ALA A 173 19.83 1.18 -19.93
C ALA A 173 18.40 0.67 -19.64
N VAL A 174 17.37 1.44 -20.01
CA VAL A 174 15.96 1.10 -19.75
C VAL A 174 15.33 0.33 -20.92
N ALA A 175 15.79 0.56 -22.15
CA ALA A 175 15.23 0.02 -23.39
C ALA A 175 14.96 -1.50 -23.35
N PRO A 176 15.89 -2.38 -22.87
CA PRO A 176 15.65 -3.82 -22.87
C PRO A 176 14.39 -4.24 -22.11
N TRP A 177 14.06 -3.53 -21.02
CA TRP A 177 12.85 -3.82 -20.25
C TRP A 177 11.62 -3.12 -20.81
N ALA A 178 11.76 -1.86 -21.25
CA ALA A 178 10.63 -1.12 -21.82
C ALA A 178 10.12 -1.77 -23.12
N GLU A 179 11.02 -2.14 -24.02
CA GLU A 179 10.67 -2.80 -25.29
C GLU A 179 10.06 -4.18 -25.05
N ALA A 180 10.58 -4.95 -24.09
CA ALA A 180 10.03 -6.25 -23.77
C ALA A 180 8.60 -6.14 -23.20
N ALA A 181 8.36 -5.16 -22.31
CA ALA A 181 7.05 -4.90 -21.72
C ALA A 181 6.03 -4.38 -22.75
N LEU A 182 6.40 -3.35 -23.52
CA LEU A 182 5.51 -2.68 -24.46
C LEU A 182 5.29 -3.49 -25.75
N GLY A 183 6.32 -4.23 -26.18
CA GLY A 183 6.27 -5.10 -27.36
C GLY A 183 5.68 -6.49 -27.10
N GLN A 184 5.37 -6.84 -25.85
CA GLN A 184 4.92 -8.17 -25.40
C GLN A 184 5.85 -9.30 -25.88
N ARG A 185 7.16 -9.06 -25.84
CA ARG A 185 8.19 -10.00 -26.31
C ARG A 185 9.28 -10.16 -25.26
N GLY A 186 9.59 -11.40 -24.89
CA GLY A 186 10.63 -11.70 -23.90
C GLY A 186 10.15 -11.53 -22.46
N GLU A 187 11.10 -11.45 -21.52
CA GLU A 187 10.83 -11.33 -20.09
C GLU A 187 11.25 -9.96 -19.56
N THR A 188 10.35 -9.29 -18.84
CA THR A 188 10.64 -8.03 -18.15
C THR A 188 10.70 -8.26 -16.65
N ARG A 189 11.73 -7.71 -16.00
CA ARG A 189 11.82 -7.69 -14.54
C ARG A 189 11.10 -6.46 -13.99
N LEU A 190 10.32 -6.66 -12.94
CA LEU A 190 9.61 -5.59 -12.23
C LEU A 190 10.20 -5.42 -10.83
N HIS A 191 10.52 -4.19 -10.47
CA HIS A 191 10.79 -3.76 -9.11
C HIS A 191 9.53 -3.06 -8.58
N MET A 192 8.56 -3.87 -8.16
CA MET A 192 7.27 -3.37 -7.70
C MET A 192 7.38 -2.75 -6.30
N ILE A 193 6.68 -1.64 -6.13
CA ILE A 193 6.35 -1.06 -4.82
C ILE A 193 4.83 -0.93 -4.71
N GLY A 194 4.30 -1.12 -3.51
CA GLY A 194 2.88 -0.95 -3.23
C GLY A 194 2.33 -1.99 -2.28
N ALA A 195 1.16 -1.70 -1.72
CA ALA A 195 0.48 -2.61 -0.81
C ALA A 195 0.25 -3.99 -1.46
N PRO A 196 0.26 -5.10 -0.70
CA PRO A 196 -0.12 -6.40 -1.25
C PRO A 196 -1.52 -6.43 -1.86
N PHE A 197 -2.40 -5.51 -1.48
CA PHE A 197 -3.63 -5.26 -2.24
C PHE A 197 -3.35 -4.79 -3.67
N GLN A 198 -2.48 -3.80 -3.87
CA GLN A 198 -2.08 -3.33 -5.20
C GLN A 198 -1.40 -4.46 -6.01
N ILE A 199 -0.59 -5.29 -5.37
CA ILE A 199 -0.03 -6.50 -6.02
C ILE A 199 -1.14 -7.48 -6.42
N LYS A 200 -2.13 -7.72 -5.55
CA LYS A 200 -3.28 -8.58 -5.87
C LYS A 200 -4.17 -8.01 -6.98
N VAL A 201 -4.30 -6.68 -7.04
CA VAL A 201 -4.96 -6.00 -8.17
C VAL A 201 -4.18 -6.26 -9.45
N TRP A 202 -2.86 -6.10 -9.43
CA TRP A 202 -2.01 -6.44 -10.59
C TRP A 202 -2.14 -7.90 -11.00
N GLU A 203 -2.05 -8.84 -10.06
CA GLU A 203 -2.26 -10.27 -10.33
C GLU A 203 -3.65 -10.55 -10.92
N ALA A 204 -4.68 -9.84 -10.47
CA ALA A 204 -6.04 -9.97 -11.00
C ALA A 204 -6.15 -9.37 -12.41
N LEU A 205 -5.56 -8.20 -12.65
CA LEU A 205 -5.52 -7.55 -13.96
C LEU A 205 -4.74 -8.40 -14.99
N LEU A 206 -3.65 -9.05 -14.58
CA LEU A 206 -2.90 -9.98 -15.43
C LEU A 206 -3.69 -11.23 -15.83
N ARG A 207 -4.80 -11.55 -15.14
CA ARG A 207 -5.69 -12.66 -15.50
C ARG A 207 -6.78 -12.25 -16.48
N VAL A 208 -6.96 -10.95 -16.75
CA VAL A 208 -7.92 -10.48 -17.75
C VAL A 208 -7.38 -10.83 -19.14
N PRO A 209 -8.12 -11.61 -19.96
CA PRO A 209 -7.70 -11.95 -21.31
C PRO A 209 -7.56 -10.68 -22.16
N SER A 210 -6.53 -10.64 -23.00
CA SER A 210 -6.31 -9.53 -23.93
C SER A 210 -7.59 -9.25 -24.76
N GLY A 211 -7.96 -7.98 -24.89
CA GLY A 211 -9.13 -7.54 -25.68
C GLY A 211 -10.48 -7.62 -24.98
N HIS A 212 -10.53 -7.88 -23.66
CA HIS A 212 -11.77 -7.86 -22.87
C HIS A 212 -11.67 -6.80 -21.77
N VAL A 213 -12.35 -5.66 -21.94
CA VAL A 213 -12.59 -4.62 -20.91
C VAL A 213 -14.05 -4.21 -20.98
#